data_AF-A0A535L1W2-F1
#
_entry.id   AF-A0A535L1W2-F1
#
_cell.length_a   1.000
_cell.length_b   1.000
_cell.length_c   1.000
_cell.angle_alpha   90.00
_cell.angle_beta   90.00
_cell.angle_gamma   90.00
#
_symmetry.space_group_name_H-M   'P 1'
#
loop_
_entity.id
_entity.type
_entity.pdbx_description
1 polymer ?
#
loop_
_entity_poly.entity_id
_entity_poly.type
_entity_poly.pdbx_seq_one_letter_code
_entity_poly.pdbx_strand_id
1 'polypeptide(L)'
;MAVTVGSFDGVHLGHADVIRRTVAAAGQAEAQPALITFEPHPRCVLDPANCPQSITTLQEKLTLLEAAGIEHAIVLTFDRALSSLSPSEFVDRLKAVMDLRRWVVGFDFAFGRQRAGNSEWLRSNGFEVDVVPPFTFEGKSLHSSDIRRLVNIGDLE
;
A
#
# COMPACT_ATOMS: atom_id res chain seq x y z
N MET A 1 0.28 -1.00 -16.14
CA MET A 1 0.05 -1.61 -14.81
C MET A 1 -1.03 -0.85 -14.07
N ALA A 2 -1.85 -1.57 -13.31
CA ALA A 2 -2.68 -1.00 -12.24
C ALA A 2 -1.96 -1.25 -10.91
N VAL A 3 -1.68 -0.19 -10.16
CA VAL A 3 -0.80 -0.25 -8.99
C VAL A 3 -1.52 0.16 -7.71
N THR A 4 -1.20 -0.52 -6.62
CA THR A 4 -1.51 -0.06 -5.26
C THR A 4 -0.23 0.12 -4.44
N VAL A 5 -0.25 1.02 -3.45
CA VAL A 5 0.93 1.39 -2.65
C VAL A 5 0.56 1.45 -1.17
N GLY A 6 1.33 0.79 -0.31
CA GLY A 6 1.05 0.73 1.12
C GLY A 6 2.01 -0.17 1.89
N SER A 7 1.91 -0.17 3.22
CA SER A 7 2.73 -1.08 4.05
C SER A 7 2.28 -2.54 3.93
N PHE A 8 0.98 -2.78 3.73
CA PHE A 8 0.37 -4.10 3.59
C PHE A 8 0.75 -5.10 4.70
N ASP A 9 1.06 -4.59 5.90
CA ASP A 9 1.44 -5.43 7.04
C ASP A 9 0.23 -6.27 7.49
N GLY A 10 0.43 -7.59 7.59
CA GLY A 10 -0.60 -8.56 7.94
C GLY A 10 -1.64 -8.88 6.86
N VAL A 11 -1.67 -8.14 5.72
CA VAL A 11 -2.60 -8.37 4.59
C VAL A 11 -4.06 -8.67 5.04
N HIS A 12 -4.56 -7.90 6.02
CA HIS A 12 -5.91 -8.07 6.57
C HIS A 12 -7.02 -7.77 5.56
N LEU A 13 -8.29 -7.98 5.94
CA LEU A 13 -9.45 -7.81 5.03
C LEU A 13 -9.51 -6.46 4.31
N GLY A 14 -9.14 -5.36 4.99
CA GLY A 14 -9.01 -4.06 4.32
C GLY A 14 -7.96 -4.02 3.20
N HIS A 15 -6.79 -4.63 3.41
CA HIS A 15 -5.78 -4.78 2.37
C HIS A 15 -6.27 -5.72 1.25
N ALA A 16 -6.92 -6.82 1.61
CA ALA A 16 -7.49 -7.76 0.65
C ALA A 16 -8.52 -7.08 -0.27
N ASP A 17 -9.35 -6.15 0.24
CA ASP A 17 -10.28 -5.39 -0.60
C ASP A 17 -9.55 -4.47 -1.60
N VAL A 18 -8.50 -3.77 -1.15
CA VAL A 18 -7.67 -2.93 -2.04
C VAL A 18 -6.98 -3.79 -3.11
N ILE A 19 -6.40 -4.93 -2.73
CA ILE A 19 -5.73 -5.86 -3.66
C ILE A 19 -6.72 -6.40 -4.69
N ARG A 20 -7.89 -6.90 -4.24
CA ARG A 20 -8.95 -7.43 -5.11
C ARG A 20 -9.38 -6.40 -6.15
N ARG A 21 -9.54 -5.13 -5.75
CA ARG A 21 -9.88 -4.04 -6.67
C ARG A 21 -8.73 -3.70 -7.61
N THR A 22 -7.49 -3.80 -7.16
CA THR A 22 -6.28 -3.64 -8.00
C THR A 22 -6.24 -4.70 -9.10
N VAL A 23 -6.48 -5.97 -8.74
CA VAL A 23 -6.55 -7.09 -9.70
C VAL A 23 -7.69 -6.90 -10.70
N ALA A 24 -8.87 -6.52 -10.23
CA ALA A 24 -10.02 -6.26 -11.10
C ALA A 24 -9.75 -5.09 -12.07
N ALA A 25 -9.18 -3.99 -11.58
CA ALA A 25 -8.84 -2.81 -12.39
C ALA A 25 -7.76 -3.14 -13.43
N ALA A 26 -6.78 -3.98 -13.07
CA ALA A 26 -5.77 -4.47 -14.00
C ALA A 26 -6.40 -5.27 -15.16
N GLY A 27 -7.27 -6.23 -14.82
CA GLY A 27 -7.97 -7.06 -15.82
C GLY A 27 -8.87 -6.24 -16.76
N GLN A 28 -9.58 -5.23 -16.25
CA GLN A 28 -10.41 -4.34 -17.08
C GLN A 28 -9.60 -3.48 -18.06
N ALA A 29 -8.34 -3.19 -17.72
CA ALA A 29 -7.46 -2.32 -18.51
C ALA A 29 -6.43 -3.10 -19.35
N GLU A 30 -6.57 -4.42 -19.45
CA GLU A 30 -5.59 -5.32 -20.07
C GLU A 30 -4.15 -5.03 -19.60
N ALA A 31 -4.02 -4.84 -18.28
CA ALA A 31 -2.79 -4.48 -17.61
C ALA A 31 -2.47 -5.49 -16.50
N GLN A 32 -1.23 -5.46 -16.00
CA GLN A 32 -0.81 -6.31 -14.90
C GLN A 32 -1.05 -5.64 -13.55
N PRO A 33 -1.53 -6.39 -12.52
CA PRO A 33 -1.69 -5.90 -11.17
C PRO A 33 -0.35 -5.86 -10.44
N ALA A 34 0.02 -4.69 -9.96
CA ALA A 34 1.26 -4.45 -9.23
C ALA A 34 0.98 -3.87 -7.84
N LEU A 35 1.89 -4.15 -6.91
CA LEU A 35 1.84 -3.60 -5.55
C LEU A 35 3.21 -3.10 -5.13
N ILE A 36 3.26 -1.88 -4.59
CA ILE A 36 4.47 -1.30 -4.01
C ILE A 36 4.34 -1.35 -2.49
N THR A 37 5.31 -1.97 -1.85
CA THR A 37 5.43 -2.04 -0.38
C THR A 37 6.82 -1.62 0.07
N PHE A 38 7.02 -1.61 1.38
CA PHE A 38 8.17 -1.02 2.03
C PHE A 38 8.79 -1.99 3.03
N GLU A 39 10.12 -2.04 3.06
CA GLU A 39 10.91 -2.74 4.07
C GLU A 39 12.16 -1.91 4.41
N PRO A 40 12.37 -1.46 5.66
CA PRO A 40 11.51 -1.65 6.83
C PRO A 40 10.18 -0.87 6.73
N HIS A 41 9.26 -1.13 7.66
CA HIS A 41 8.02 -0.37 7.75
C HIS A 41 8.31 1.15 7.85
N PRO A 42 7.63 2.03 7.08
CA PRO A 42 7.97 3.47 7.00
C PRO A 42 8.06 4.16 8.36
N ARG A 43 7.17 3.80 9.29
CA ARG A 43 7.17 4.31 10.67
C ARG A 43 8.45 4.01 11.44
N CYS A 44 9.12 2.88 11.19
CA CYS A 44 10.38 2.55 11.86
C CYS A 44 11.53 3.48 11.47
N VAL A 45 11.43 4.13 10.31
CA VAL A 45 12.39 5.16 9.88
C VAL A 45 11.96 6.55 10.30
N LEU A 46 10.68 6.88 10.11
CA LEU A 46 10.17 8.22 10.38
C LEU A 46 10.06 8.53 11.88
N ASP A 47 9.65 7.54 12.67
CA ASP A 47 9.37 7.62 14.10
C ASP A 47 9.85 6.33 14.79
N PRO A 48 11.18 6.13 14.92
CA PRO A 48 11.75 4.88 15.40
C PRO A 48 11.26 4.47 16.80
N ALA A 49 10.95 5.44 17.66
CA ALA A 49 10.42 5.20 19.00
C ALA A 49 9.03 4.51 18.99
N ASN A 50 8.27 4.67 17.90
CA ASN A 50 6.97 4.04 17.70
C ASN A 50 6.95 3.11 16.49
N CYS A 51 8.09 2.48 16.17
CA CYS A 51 8.16 1.42 15.17
C CYS A 51 7.19 0.28 15.55
N PRO A 52 6.19 -0.03 14.71
CA PRO A 52 5.25 -1.11 15.02
C PRO A 52 5.94 -2.47 14.89
N GLN A 53 5.55 -3.42 15.73
CA GLN A 53 5.84 -4.83 15.48
C GLN A 53 5.10 -5.27 14.21
N SER A 54 5.83 -5.90 13.29
CA SER A 54 5.23 -6.46 12.07
C SER A 54 4.30 -7.61 12.41
N ILE A 55 3.12 -7.66 11.77
CA ILE A 55 2.18 -8.79 11.88
C ILE A 55 2.71 -9.98 11.09
N THR A 56 3.30 -9.72 9.91
CA THR A 56 3.91 -10.73 9.05
C THR A 56 5.36 -10.37 8.72
N THR A 57 6.17 -11.40 8.47
CA THR A 57 7.47 -11.22 7.82
C THR A 57 7.29 -10.74 6.38
N LEU A 58 8.35 -10.18 5.78
CA LEU A 58 8.33 -9.83 4.35
C LEU A 58 7.98 -11.04 3.48
N GLN A 59 8.54 -12.21 3.77
CA GLN A 59 8.29 -13.42 2.99
C GLN A 59 6.83 -13.86 3.05
N GLU A 60 6.24 -13.91 4.24
CA GLU A 60 4.80 -14.23 4.41
C GLU A 60 3.92 -13.19 3.71
N LYS A 61 4.25 -11.90 3.83
CA LYS A 61 3.55 -10.84 3.11
C LYS A 61 3.58 -11.10 1.60
N LEU A 62 4.75 -11.37 1.02
CA LEU A 62 4.87 -11.65 -0.42
C LEU A 62 4.05 -12.88 -0.85
N THR A 63 4.08 -13.97 -0.08
CA THR A 63 3.24 -15.15 -0.34
C THR A 63 1.75 -14.84 -0.30
N LEU A 64 1.30 -14.03 0.66
CA LEU A 64 -0.10 -13.60 0.77
C LEU A 64 -0.51 -12.70 -0.42
N LEU A 65 0.38 -11.82 -0.87
CA LEU A 65 0.12 -10.94 -2.01
C LEU A 65 0.00 -11.73 -3.32
N GLU A 66 0.89 -12.70 -3.54
CA GLU A 66 0.86 -13.59 -4.69
C GLU A 66 -0.45 -14.42 -4.69
N ALA A 67 -0.81 -15.03 -3.56
CA ALA A 67 -2.05 -15.78 -3.41
C ALA A 67 -3.30 -14.91 -3.64
N ALA A 68 -3.22 -13.61 -3.38
CA ALA A 68 -4.29 -12.64 -3.62
C ALA A 68 -4.36 -12.11 -5.07
N GLY A 69 -3.46 -12.58 -5.96
CA GLY A 69 -3.48 -12.27 -7.39
C GLY A 69 -2.61 -11.08 -7.82
N ILE A 70 -1.72 -10.58 -6.96
CA ILE A 70 -0.70 -9.62 -7.39
C ILE A 70 0.37 -10.37 -8.22
N GLU A 71 0.61 -9.91 -9.45
CA GLU A 71 1.64 -10.47 -10.33
C GLU A 71 3.03 -9.87 -10.06
N HIS A 72 3.07 -8.59 -9.67
CA HIS A 72 4.31 -7.87 -9.45
C HIS A 72 4.33 -7.15 -8.10
N ALA A 73 5.14 -7.64 -7.16
CA ALA A 73 5.42 -6.94 -5.91
C ALA A 73 6.76 -6.20 -5.98
N ILE A 74 6.74 -4.90 -5.72
CA ILE A 74 7.91 -4.03 -5.68
C ILE A 74 8.16 -3.65 -4.23
N VAL A 75 9.22 -4.18 -3.65
CA VAL A 75 9.64 -3.87 -2.28
C VAL A 75 10.66 -2.76 -2.33
N LEU A 76 10.27 -1.56 -1.92
CA LEU A 76 11.18 -0.43 -1.81
C LEU A 76 11.82 -0.41 -0.43
N THR A 77 13.15 -0.21 -0.39
CA THR A 77 13.81 0.12 0.87
C THR A 77 13.33 1.49 1.34
N PHE A 78 12.57 1.53 2.42
CA PHE A 78 12.15 2.81 2.99
C PHE A 78 13.27 3.36 3.85
N ASP A 79 13.87 4.45 3.41
CA ASP A 79 14.93 5.16 4.13
C ASP A 79 14.67 6.67 4.11
N ARG A 80 15.61 7.44 4.68
CA ARG A 80 15.48 8.90 4.71
C ARG A 80 15.51 9.51 3.29
N ALA A 81 16.25 8.92 2.36
CA ALA A 81 16.31 9.39 0.99
C ALA A 81 14.96 9.23 0.29
N LEU A 82 14.35 8.04 0.34
CA LEU A 82 13.00 7.79 -0.19
C LEU A 82 11.97 8.70 0.47
N SER A 83 12.03 8.89 1.79
CA SER A 83 11.09 9.76 2.53
C SER A 83 11.19 11.24 2.16
N SER A 84 12.32 11.66 1.59
CA SER A 84 12.58 13.04 1.20
C SER A 84 12.11 13.38 -0.22
N LEU A 85 11.76 12.38 -1.03
CA LEU A 85 11.29 12.60 -2.40
C LEU A 85 9.97 13.35 -2.41
N SER A 86 9.87 14.37 -3.24
CA SER A 86 8.58 14.97 -3.61
C SER A 86 7.67 13.94 -4.30
N PRO A 87 6.35 14.17 -4.34
CA PRO A 87 5.44 13.30 -5.09
C PRO A 87 5.82 13.11 -6.55
N SER A 88 6.28 14.17 -7.23
CA SER A 88 6.74 14.10 -8.62
C SER A 88 7.98 13.22 -8.76
N GLU A 89 9.01 13.44 -7.94
CA GLU A 89 10.24 12.63 -7.99
C GLU A 89 9.97 11.14 -7.71
N PHE A 90 9.05 10.84 -6.78
CA PHE A 90 8.65 9.46 -6.50
C PHE A 90 7.98 8.82 -7.72
N VAL A 91 7.00 9.51 -8.31
CA VAL A 91 6.27 9.03 -9.49
C VAL A 91 7.18 8.90 -10.72
N ASP A 92 8.09 9.83 -10.93
CA ASP A 92 9.04 9.80 -12.05
C ASP A 92 9.97 8.58 -11.95
N ARG A 93 10.43 8.24 -10.74
CA ARG A 93 11.21 7.01 -10.51
C ARG A 93 10.42 5.76 -10.83
N LEU A 94 9.13 5.71 -10.48
CA LEU A 94 8.29 4.57 -10.82
C LEU A 94 8.05 4.47 -12.33
N LYS A 95 7.76 5.59 -13.00
CA LYS A 95 7.59 5.65 -14.45
C LYS A 95 8.82 5.21 -15.23
N ALA A 96 10.02 5.41 -14.67
CA ALA A 96 11.26 4.98 -15.29
C ALA A 96 11.41 3.46 -15.37
N VAL A 97 10.67 2.70 -14.54
CA VAL A 97 10.79 1.23 -14.46
C VAL A 97 9.48 0.50 -14.76
N MET A 98 8.34 1.19 -14.84
CA MET A 98 7.06 0.57 -15.13
C MET A 98 6.09 1.53 -15.85
N ASP A 99 5.23 0.96 -16.70
CA ASP A 99 4.13 1.68 -17.35
C ASP A 99 2.96 1.85 -16.35
N LEU A 100 2.98 2.96 -15.62
CA LEU A 100 1.94 3.33 -14.64
C LEU A 100 0.71 3.90 -15.34
N ARG A 101 -0.39 3.13 -15.40
CA ARG A 101 -1.64 3.56 -16.04
C ARG A 101 -2.72 3.96 -15.04
N ARG A 102 -2.89 3.18 -13.98
CA ARG A 102 -3.98 3.35 -13.01
C ARG A 102 -3.51 3.12 -11.59
N TRP A 103 -4.01 3.92 -10.66
CA TRP A 103 -3.74 3.80 -9.23
C TRP A 103 -4.99 3.31 -8.51
N VAL A 104 -4.84 2.33 -7.64
CA VAL A 104 -5.89 1.85 -6.74
C VAL A 104 -5.40 2.05 -5.31
N VAL A 105 -5.99 3.00 -4.59
CA VAL A 105 -5.46 3.48 -3.31
C VAL A 105 -6.55 3.58 -2.26
N GLY A 106 -6.21 3.37 -0.99
CA GLY A 106 -7.12 3.60 0.13
C GLY A 106 -7.50 5.08 0.27
N PHE A 107 -8.64 5.36 0.90
CA PHE A 107 -9.14 6.71 1.15
C PHE A 107 -8.17 7.64 1.91
N ASP A 108 -7.28 7.08 2.74
CA ASP A 108 -6.29 7.78 3.56
C ASP A 108 -4.86 7.73 2.97
N PHE A 109 -4.75 7.24 1.74
CA PHE A 109 -3.48 7.12 1.03
C PHE A 109 -2.79 8.47 0.85
N ALA A 110 -1.52 8.51 1.21
CA ALA A 110 -0.64 9.61 0.86
C ALA A 110 0.80 9.13 0.72
N PHE A 111 1.59 9.87 -0.05
CA PHE A 111 2.97 9.57 -0.38
C PHE A 111 3.79 10.85 -0.60
N GLY A 112 5.09 10.67 -0.83
CA GLY A 112 6.04 11.76 -0.97
C GLY A 112 6.30 12.51 0.34
N ARG A 113 7.26 13.43 0.29
CA ARG A 113 7.73 14.21 1.43
C ARG A 113 6.56 14.91 2.10
N GLN A 114 6.46 14.72 3.41
CA GLN A 114 5.38 15.29 4.24
C GLN A 114 3.97 14.94 3.75
N ARG A 115 3.78 13.79 3.08
CA ARG A 115 2.47 13.33 2.58
C ARG A 115 1.84 14.31 1.57
N ALA A 116 2.65 15.05 0.83
CA ALA A 116 2.18 16.04 -0.15
C ALA A 116 1.50 15.42 -1.39
N GLY A 117 1.70 14.12 -1.64
CA GLY A 117 1.04 13.37 -2.69
C GLY A 117 -0.14 12.58 -2.14
N ASN A 118 -1.28 12.64 -2.81
CA ASN A 118 -2.52 11.95 -2.46
C ASN A 118 -3.34 11.65 -3.73
N SER A 119 -4.58 11.19 -3.58
CA SER A 119 -5.44 10.83 -4.70
C SER A 119 -5.75 12.01 -5.63
N GLU A 120 -5.95 13.20 -5.06
CA GLU A 120 -6.21 14.45 -5.77
C GLU A 120 -4.97 14.87 -6.56
N TRP A 121 -3.80 14.83 -5.93
CA TRP A 121 -2.52 15.13 -6.58
C TRP A 121 -2.31 14.20 -7.79
N LEU A 122 -2.56 12.90 -7.66
CA LEU A 122 -2.46 11.95 -8.76
C LEU A 122 -3.41 12.31 -9.91
N ARG A 123 -4.69 12.61 -9.61
CA ARG A 123 -5.67 13.03 -10.63
C ARG A 123 -5.25 14.32 -11.34
N SER A 124 -4.80 15.33 -10.59
CA SER A 124 -4.32 16.60 -11.16
C SER A 124 -3.06 16.43 -12.03
N ASN A 125 -2.32 15.33 -11.88
CA ASN A 125 -1.16 14.99 -12.70
C ASN A 125 -1.47 13.95 -13.80
N GLY A 126 -2.75 13.76 -14.14
CA GLY A 126 -3.19 12.99 -15.30
C GLY A 126 -3.27 11.47 -15.08
N PHE A 127 -3.26 10.99 -13.85
CA PHE A 127 -3.46 9.57 -13.55
C PHE A 127 -4.93 9.22 -13.35
N GLU A 128 -5.31 8.02 -13.80
CA GLU A 128 -6.55 7.39 -13.35
C GLU A 128 -6.40 6.88 -11.92
N VAL A 129 -7.35 7.21 -11.05
CA VAL A 129 -7.27 6.89 -9.62
C VAL A 129 -8.60 6.37 -9.10
N ASP A 130 -8.59 5.11 -8.69
CA ASP A 130 -9.67 4.45 -7.97
C ASP A 130 -9.40 4.56 -6.46
N VAL A 131 -10.28 5.25 -5.75
CA VAL A 131 -10.19 5.38 -4.29
C VAL A 131 -11.07 4.34 -3.63
N VAL A 132 -10.46 3.48 -2.83
CA VAL A 132 -11.12 2.41 -2.08
C VAL A 132 -11.60 2.99 -0.74
N PRO A 133 -12.90 2.89 -0.43
CA PRO A 133 -13.42 3.37 0.86
C PRO A 133 -12.84 2.54 2.02
N PRO A 134 -12.89 3.05 3.26
CA PRO A 134 -12.50 2.28 4.43
C PRO A 134 -13.25 0.96 4.49
N PHE A 135 -12.53 -0.13 4.76
CA PHE A 135 -13.16 -1.43 4.98
C PHE A 135 -13.75 -1.47 6.39
N THR A 136 -15.04 -1.81 6.50
CA THR A 136 -15.72 -1.94 7.77
C THR A 136 -15.94 -3.41 8.13
N PHE A 137 -15.62 -3.75 9.38
CA PHE A 137 -15.89 -5.05 9.98
C PHE A 137 -16.70 -4.80 11.25
N GLU A 138 -17.87 -5.44 11.37
CA GLU A 138 -18.81 -5.23 12.50
C GLU A 138 -19.13 -3.75 12.78
N GLY A 139 -19.26 -2.95 11.73
CA GLY A 139 -19.59 -1.52 11.84
C GLY A 139 -18.43 -0.60 12.24
N LYS A 140 -17.19 -1.12 12.36
CA LYS A 140 -15.99 -0.33 12.65
C LYS A 140 -15.00 -0.41 11.49
N SER A 141 -14.28 0.68 11.23
CA SER A 141 -13.17 0.67 10.25
C SER A 141 -12.05 -0.24 10.75
N LEU A 142 -11.53 -1.09 9.87
CA LEU A 142 -10.46 -2.04 10.18
C LEU A 142 -9.09 -1.51 9.72
N HIS A 143 -8.14 -1.41 10.64
CA HIS A 143 -6.75 -1.01 10.37
C HIS A 143 -5.74 -2.02 10.92
N SER A 144 -4.50 -1.99 10.43
CA SER A 144 -3.45 -2.89 10.92
C SER A 144 -3.11 -2.66 12.41
N SER A 145 -3.35 -1.46 12.94
CA SER A 145 -3.21 -1.20 14.38
C SER A 145 -4.21 -1.99 15.22
N ASP A 146 -5.41 -2.25 14.70
CA ASP A 146 -6.44 -3.02 15.40
C ASP A 146 -6.02 -4.49 15.46
N ILE A 147 -5.56 -5.03 14.33
CA ILE A 147 -5.05 -6.40 14.25
C ILE A 147 -3.84 -6.60 15.17
N ARG A 148 -2.85 -5.69 15.13
CA ARG A 148 -1.69 -5.75 16.04
C ARG A 148 -2.12 -5.73 17.51
N ARG A 149 -3.10 -4.89 17.86
CA ARG A 149 -3.61 -4.82 19.23
C ARG A 149 -4.20 -6.17 19.66
N LEU A 150 -5.04 -6.79 18.82
CA LEU A 150 -5.67 -8.08 19.10
C LEU A 150 -4.63 -9.19 19.27
N VAL A 151 -3.67 -9.30 18.34
CA VAL A 151 -2.56 -10.25 18.44
C VAL A 151 -1.75 -10.04 19.72
N ASN A 152 -1.45 -8.80 20.08
CA ASN A 152 -0.67 -8.48 21.29
C ASN A 152 -1.37 -8.83 22.60
N ILE A 153 -2.71 -8.79 22.63
CA ILE A 153 -3.48 -9.17 23.83
C ILE A 153 -3.88 -10.66 23.81
N GLY A 154 -3.49 -11.42 22.77
CA GLY A 154 -3.80 -12.83 22.61
C GLY A 154 -5.25 -13.11 22.19
N ASP A 155 -5.94 -12.12 21.64
CA ASP A 155 -7.30 -12.24 21.12
C ASP A 155 -7.23 -12.65 19.64
N LEU A 156 -7.39 -13.95 19.37
CA LEU A 156 -7.13 -14.59 18.08
C LEU A 156 -8.39 -15.13 17.39
N GLU A 157 -9.57 -14.93 17.98
CA GLU A 157 -10.87 -15.36 17.42
C GLU A 157 -11.50 -14.31 16.50
#